data_AF-A0AAN6JVD0-F1
#
_entry.id   AF-A0AAN6JVD0-F1
#
_cell.length_a   1.000
_cell.length_b   1.000
_cell.length_c   1.000
_cell.angle_alpha   90.00
_cell.angle_beta   90.00
_cell.angle_gamma   90.00
#
_symmetry.space_group_name_H-M   'P 1'
#
loop_
_entity.id
_entity.type
_entity.pdbx_description
1 polymer ?
#
loop_
_entity_poly.entity_id
_entity_poly.type
_entity_poly.pdbx_seq_one_letter_code
_entity_poly.pdbx_strand_id
1 'polypeptide(L)'
;MSLDPPAYILSLQNNIRARPISWEGAVRAKTITDSDLKKIKAIDKVRKEQRKQTIEADTDTYTTLLLGNGETKSIFESAAKRLDILQYMLVLTGDLIEDIPALVESLVKHPHPYKPLLPLLKQSNNAEDPIPLLTSAVLSSLLSRALVAQPKSTPEIDEALPKVYSYIAALSNTSDSNLQDIAVQEYSALLRTL
;
A
#
# COMPACT_ATOMS: atom_id res chain seq x y z
N MET A 1 -12.41 -16.11 -1.26
CA MET A 1 -12.13 -16.28 0.18
C MET A 1 -10.84 -15.54 0.48
N SER A 2 -10.91 -14.47 1.28
CA SER A 2 -9.73 -13.80 1.82
C SER A 2 -9.10 -14.74 2.86
N LEU A 3 -7.78 -14.96 2.81
CA LEU A 3 -7.09 -15.61 3.91
C LEU A 3 -6.95 -14.57 5.03
N ASP A 4 -7.20 -14.95 6.28
CA ASP A 4 -6.96 -14.04 7.39
C ASP A 4 -5.48 -13.64 7.39
N PRO A 5 -5.16 -12.34 7.50
CA PRO A 5 -3.78 -11.88 7.51
C PRO A 5 -3.03 -12.53 8.69
N PRO A 6 -1.72 -12.81 8.57
CA PRO A 6 -0.98 -13.47 9.64
C PRO A 6 -1.05 -12.62 10.92
N ALA A 7 -1.16 -13.27 12.07
CA ALA A 7 -1.38 -12.57 13.34
C ALA A 7 -0.34 -11.45 13.59
N TYR A 8 0.91 -11.68 13.15
CA TYR A 8 1.98 -10.70 13.23
C TYR A 8 1.68 -9.41 12.44
N ILE A 9 1.35 -9.49 11.14
CA ILE A 9 1.09 -8.30 10.33
C ILE A 9 -0.14 -7.54 10.85
N LEU A 10 -1.16 -8.25 11.30
CA LEU A 10 -2.35 -7.65 11.89
C LEU A 10 -2.00 -6.88 13.19
N SER A 11 -1.18 -7.48 14.05
CA SER A 11 -0.71 -6.83 15.28
C SER A 11 0.14 -5.58 15.01
N LEU A 12 0.99 -5.62 13.98
CA LEU A 12 1.82 -4.51 13.52
C LEU A 12 0.95 -3.37 12.99
N GLN A 13 0.00 -3.67 12.10
CA GLN A 13 -0.94 -2.70 11.56
C GLN A 13 -1.77 -2.06 12.67
N ASN A 14 -2.29 -2.83 13.63
CA ASN A 14 -3.04 -2.31 14.77
C ASN A 14 -2.20 -1.37 15.65
N ASN A 15 -0.93 -1.72 15.89
CA ASN A 15 0.00 -0.84 16.58
C ASN A 15 0.21 0.48 15.84
N ILE A 16 0.38 0.43 14.51
CA ILE A 16 0.55 1.63 13.68
C ILE A 16 -0.71 2.50 13.70
N ARG A 17 -1.92 1.91 13.60
CA ARG A 17 -3.19 2.64 13.67
C ARG A 17 -3.38 3.38 15.00
N ALA A 18 -2.86 2.81 16.10
CA ALA A 18 -2.95 3.40 17.44
C ALA A 18 -1.96 4.56 17.67
N ARG A 19 -0.87 4.65 16.90
CA ARG A 19 0.15 5.69 17.08
C ARG A 19 -0.39 7.06 16.63
N PRO A 20 -0.20 8.13 17.44
CA PRO A 20 -0.55 9.47 17.01
C PRO A 20 0.41 9.97 15.92
N ILE A 21 -0.13 10.66 14.92
CA ILE A 21 0.65 11.25 13.82
C ILE A 21 0.57 12.76 13.91
N SER A 22 1.73 13.42 13.90
CA SER A 22 1.82 14.87 13.83
C SER A 22 1.62 15.35 12.38
N TRP A 23 0.35 15.34 11.96
CA TRP A 23 -0.07 15.80 10.63
C TRP A 23 0.22 17.29 10.42
N GLU A 24 -0.13 18.12 11.40
CA GLU A 24 0.14 19.56 11.36
C GLU A 24 1.65 19.85 11.35
N GLY A 25 2.46 18.99 12.00
CA GLY A 25 3.92 19.05 11.89
C GLY A 25 4.41 18.74 10.47
N ALA A 26 3.77 17.77 9.79
CA ALA A 26 4.11 17.40 8.41
C ALA A 26 3.78 18.51 7.40
N VAL A 27 2.63 19.18 7.56
CA VAL A 27 2.25 20.35 6.76
C VAL A 27 3.22 21.51 6.99
N ARG A 28 3.51 21.84 8.24
CA ARG A 28 4.49 22.90 8.57
C ARG A 28 5.88 22.63 8.01
N ALA A 29 6.30 21.36 8.00
CA ALA A 29 7.55 20.91 7.40
C ALA A 29 7.50 20.80 5.86
N LYS A 30 6.37 21.17 5.22
CA LYS A 30 6.13 21.07 3.77
C LYS A 30 6.36 19.66 3.21
N THR A 31 6.15 18.65 4.05
CA THR A 31 6.29 17.23 3.67
C THR A 31 5.00 16.70 3.05
N ILE A 32 3.86 17.26 3.45
CA ILE A 32 2.56 17.05 2.83
C ILE A 32 1.90 18.42 2.65
N THR A 33 0.96 18.56 1.71
CA THR A 33 0.22 19.81 1.54
C THR A 33 -1.02 19.86 2.44
N ASP A 34 -1.57 21.04 2.67
CA ASP A 34 -2.88 21.20 3.32
C ASP A 34 -4.00 20.44 2.57
N SER A 35 -3.89 20.39 1.24
CA SER A 35 -4.82 19.64 0.38
C SER A 35 -4.74 18.13 0.66
N ASP A 36 -3.52 17.58 0.74
CA ASP A 36 -3.32 16.16 1.07
C ASP A 36 -3.87 15.85 2.46
N LEU A 37 -3.59 16.71 3.45
CA LEU A 37 -4.09 16.52 4.80
C LEU A 37 -5.63 16.54 4.85
N LYS A 38 -6.27 17.45 4.11
CA LYS A 38 -7.73 17.51 4.03
C LYS A 38 -8.32 16.22 3.44
N LYS A 39 -7.71 15.70 2.36
CA LYS A 39 -8.13 14.42 1.74
C LYS A 39 -7.95 13.25 2.71
N ILE A 40 -6.81 13.16 3.38
CA ILE A 40 -6.54 12.11 4.38
C ILE A 40 -7.55 12.19 5.52
N LYS A 41 -7.78 13.35 6.11
CA LYS A 41 -8.77 13.54 7.20
C LYS A 41 -10.20 13.18 6.79
N ALA A 42 -10.55 13.24 5.51
CA ALA A 42 -11.89 12.89 5.03
C ALA A 42 -12.16 11.37 5.06
N ILE A 43 -11.10 10.55 4.99
CA ILE A 43 -11.18 9.09 4.95
C ILE A 43 -10.59 8.43 6.20
N ASP A 44 -9.79 9.17 6.95
CA ASP A 44 -9.12 8.72 8.17
C ASP A 44 -10.09 8.65 9.35
N LYS A 45 -10.07 7.54 10.09
CA LYS A 45 -10.86 7.32 11.32
C LYS A 45 -12.37 7.56 11.19
N VAL A 46 -12.91 7.60 9.97
CA VAL A 46 -14.35 7.59 9.70
C VAL A 46 -14.88 6.15 9.59
N ARG A 47 -16.20 5.99 9.66
CA ARG A 47 -16.87 4.68 9.50
C ARG A 47 -16.62 4.11 8.11
N LYS A 48 -16.52 2.78 7.99
CA LYS A 48 -16.25 2.06 6.74
C LYS A 48 -17.14 2.51 5.58
N GLU A 49 -18.46 2.57 5.78
CA GLU A 49 -19.41 3.01 4.74
C GLU A 49 -19.21 4.47 4.32
N GLN A 50 -18.91 5.36 5.29
CA GLN A 50 -18.66 6.77 4.99
C GLN A 50 -17.35 6.95 4.20
N ARG A 51 -16.31 6.20 4.59
CA ARG A 51 -15.03 6.16 3.88
C ARG A 51 -15.23 5.74 2.44
N LYS A 52 -15.98 4.65 2.23
CA LYS A 52 -16.32 4.11 0.92
C LYS A 52 -17.05 5.13 0.07
N GLN A 53 -18.14 5.72 0.57
CA GLN A 53 -18.91 6.74 -0.16
C GLN A 53 -18.06 7.95 -0.55
N THR A 54 -17.17 8.39 0.35
CA THR A 54 -16.30 9.55 0.13
C THR A 54 -15.29 9.28 -0.99
N ILE A 55 -14.76 8.06 -1.07
CA ILE A 55 -13.81 7.68 -2.11
C ILE A 55 -14.52 7.41 -3.44
N GLU A 56 -15.64 6.70 -3.43
CA GLU A 56 -16.42 6.41 -4.65
C GLU A 56 -16.99 7.67 -5.31
N ALA A 57 -17.23 8.73 -4.54
CA ALA A 57 -17.66 10.02 -5.08
C ALA A 57 -16.54 10.72 -5.88
N ASP A 58 -15.27 10.42 -5.62
CA ASP A 58 -14.12 11.06 -6.28
C ASP A 58 -12.88 10.16 -6.28
N THR A 59 -12.96 9.05 -7.00
CA THR A 59 -11.90 8.03 -7.01
C THR A 59 -10.57 8.58 -7.56
N ASP A 60 -10.62 9.46 -8.55
CA ASP A 60 -9.43 10.02 -9.20
C ASP A 60 -8.58 10.85 -8.23
N THR A 61 -9.22 11.62 -7.36
CA THR A 61 -8.54 12.38 -6.30
C THR A 61 -7.75 11.47 -5.36
N TYR A 62 -8.30 10.31 -4.97
CA TYR A 62 -7.63 9.38 -4.06
C TYR A 62 -6.59 8.51 -4.78
N THR A 63 -6.82 8.17 -6.05
CA THR A 63 -5.79 7.57 -6.91
C THR A 63 -4.59 8.49 -7.03
N THR A 64 -4.81 9.79 -7.30
CA THR A 64 -3.73 10.79 -7.36
C THR A 64 -3.05 10.97 -6.01
N LEU A 65 -3.77 10.94 -4.89
CA LEU A 65 -3.16 11.00 -3.55
C LEU A 65 -2.19 9.82 -3.32
N LEU A 66 -2.57 8.62 -3.73
CA LEU A 66 -1.79 7.40 -3.50
C LEU A 66 -0.68 7.18 -4.53
N LEU A 67 -0.91 7.53 -5.80
CA LEU A 67 -0.02 7.20 -6.90
C LEU A 67 0.61 8.41 -7.61
N GLY A 68 0.17 9.62 -7.28
CA GLY A 68 0.49 10.82 -8.06
C GLY A 68 -0.19 10.78 -9.44
N ASN A 69 0.14 11.75 -10.28
CA ASN A 69 -0.34 11.81 -11.67
C ASN A 69 0.70 12.39 -12.65
N GLY A 70 1.99 12.35 -12.26
CA GLY A 70 3.10 12.91 -13.04
C GLY A 70 3.36 14.40 -12.78
N GLU A 71 2.32 15.19 -12.52
CA GLU A 71 2.43 16.58 -12.09
C GLU A 71 2.51 16.71 -10.57
N THR A 72 1.71 15.89 -9.88
CA THR A 72 1.68 15.80 -8.42
C THR A 72 2.36 14.52 -7.96
N LYS A 73 3.17 14.65 -6.91
CA LYS A 73 3.78 13.52 -6.22
C LYS A 73 2.72 12.80 -5.41
N SER A 74 2.85 11.48 -5.31
CA SER A 74 2.09 10.70 -4.35
C SER A 74 2.42 11.11 -2.90
N ILE A 75 1.55 10.70 -1.97
CA ILE A 75 1.82 10.82 -0.54
C ILE A 75 3.08 10.06 -0.13
N PHE A 76 3.39 8.94 -0.78
CA PHE A 76 4.57 8.12 -0.49
C PHE A 76 5.88 8.80 -0.91
N GLU A 77 5.87 9.49 -2.04
CA GLU A 77 7.02 10.27 -2.50
C GLU A 77 7.20 11.56 -1.69
N SER A 78 6.09 12.23 -1.36
CA SER A 78 6.12 13.49 -0.60
C SER A 78 6.55 13.24 0.84
N ALA A 79 6.05 12.18 1.46
CA ALA A 79 6.35 11.79 2.84
C ALA A 79 7.55 10.83 2.99
N ALA A 80 8.41 10.70 1.98
CA ALA A 80 9.52 9.73 1.96
C ALA A 80 10.45 9.80 3.21
N LYS A 81 10.57 10.97 3.84
CA LYS A 81 11.40 11.19 5.05
C LYS A 81 10.63 11.01 6.37
N ARG A 82 9.32 10.75 6.32
CA ARG A 82 8.42 10.63 7.47
C ARG A 82 7.92 9.19 7.60
N LEU A 83 8.75 8.36 8.23
CA LEU A 83 8.50 6.92 8.37
C LEU A 83 7.16 6.62 9.06
N ASP A 84 6.77 7.46 10.02
CA ASP A 84 5.47 7.39 10.70
C ASP A 84 4.29 7.56 9.72
N ILE A 85 4.40 8.53 8.81
CA ILE A 85 3.38 8.76 7.77
C ILE A 85 3.40 7.64 6.74
N LEU A 86 4.58 7.20 6.28
CA LEU A 86 4.68 6.10 5.31
C LEU A 86 4.02 4.83 5.85
N GLN A 87 4.38 4.41 7.07
CA GLN A 87 3.79 3.24 7.71
C GLN A 87 2.27 3.38 7.80
N TYR A 88 1.77 4.52 8.26
CA TYR A 88 0.34 4.73 8.39
C TYR A 88 -0.39 4.70 7.05
N MET A 89 0.15 5.39 6.04
CA MET A 89 -0.47 5.44 4.72
C MET A 89 -0.42 4.08 4.04
N LEU A 90 0.60 3.24 4.26
CA LEU A 90 0.62 1.87 3.76
C LEU A 90 -0.50 1.03 4.41
N VAL A 91 -0.69 1.15 5.74
CA VAL A 91 -1.79 0.48 6.44
C VAL A 91 -3.14 0.94 5.90
N LEU A 92 -3.34 2.25 5.78
CA LEU A 92 -4.57 2.82 5.25
C LEU A 92 -4.82 2.32 3.82
N THR A 93 -3.83 2.37 2.94
CA THR A 93 -3.96 1.88 1.55
C THR A 93 -4.32 0.40 1.49
N GLY A 94 -3.74 -0.43 2.36
CA GLY A 94 -4.13 -1.84 2.49
C GLY A 94 -5.63 -1.98 2.78
N ASP A 95 -6.12 -1.25 3.79
CA ASP A 95 -7.55 -1.22 4.16
C ASP A 95 -8.43 -0.77 2.97
N LEU A 96 -7.99 0.26 2.24
CA LEU A 96 -8.74 0.79 1.09
C LEU A 96 -8.82 -0.20 -0.07
N ILE A 97 -7.74 -0.92 -0.36
CA ILE A 97 -7.70 -1.94 -1.42
C ILE A 97 -8.63 -3.11 -1.10
N GLU A 98 -8.73 -3.49 0.18
CA GLU A 98 -9.64 -4.55 0.60
C GLU A 98 -11.11 -4.12 0.53
N ASP A 99 -11.41 -2.89 0.92
CA ASP A 99 -12.78 -2.44 1.17
C ASP A 99 -13.47 -1.78 -0.02
N ILE A 100 -12.72 -1.25 -1.00
CA ILE A 100 -13.26 -0.34 -2.02
C ILE A 100 -12.84 -0.78 -3.43
N PRO A 101 -13.60 -1.70 -4.06
CA PRO A 101 -13.29 -2.20 -5.41
C PRO A 101 -13.16 -1.12 -6.48
N ALA A 102 -13.97 -0.05 -6.40
CA ALA A 102 -13.91 1.06 -7.35
C ALA A 102 -12.56 1.80 -7.31
N LEU A 103 -11.97 1.94 -6.12
CA LEU A 103 -10.63 2.50 -5.97
C LEU A 103 -9.59 1.57 -6.57
N VAL A 104 -9.67 0.27 -6.29
CA VAL A 104 -8.75 -0.73 -6.87
C VAL A 104 -8.77 -0.67 -8.40
N GLU A 105 -9.96 -0.59 -9.00
CA GLU A 105 -10.09 -0.47 -10.46
C GLU A 105 -9.38 0.78 -10.99
N SER A 106 -9.52 1.92 -10.31
CA SER A 106 -8.83 3.16 -10.67
C SER A 106 -7.31 3.06 -10.49
N LEU A 107 -6.84 2.48 -9.37
CA LEU A 107 -5.42 2.26 -9.11
C LEU A 107 -4.78 1.36 -10.17
N VAL A 108 -5.44 0.27 -10.55
CA VAL A 108 -4.94 -0.69 -11.56
C VAL A 108 -4.90 -0.07 -12.96
N LYS A 109 -5.83 0.84 -13.29
CA LYS A 109 -5.87 1.57 -14.56
C LYS A 109 -4.88 2.74 -14.62
N HIS A 110 -4.30 3.13 -13.50
CA HIS A 110 -3.31 4.21 -13.46
C HIS A 110 -2.10 3.84 -14.34
N PRO A 111 -1.51 4.78 -15.11
CA PRO A 111 -0.36 4.49 -15.99
C PRO A 111 0.87 3.95 -15.25
N HIS A 112 1.02 4.28 -13.97
CA HIS A 112 2.16 3.88 -13.14
C HIS A 112 1.67 3.36 -11.78
N PRO A 113 1.01 2.19 -11.71
CA PRO A 113 0.29 1.73 -10.52
C PRO A 113 1.22 1.31 -9.37
N TYR A 114 2.46 0.94 -9.68
CA TYR A 114 3.42 0.42 -8.69
C TYR A 114 4.58 1.39 -8.41
N LYS A 115 4.82 2.35 -9.30
CA LYS A 115 6.03 3.20 -9.30
C LYS A 115 6.28 3.91 -7.96
N PRO A 116 5.29 4.48 -7.26
CA PRO A 116 5.54 5.16 -6.00
C PRO A 116 5.82 4.23 -4.81
N LEU A 117 5.39 2.97 -4.90
CA LEU A 117 5.53 1.96 -3.86
C LEU A 117 6.82 1.16 -4.00
N LEU A 118 7.26 0.87 -5.23
CA LEU A 118 8.44 0.03 -5.49
C LEU A 118 9.73 0.50 -4.77
N PRO A 119 10.05 1.80 -4.65
CA PRO A 119 11.21 2.25 -3.90
C PRO A 119 11.13 1.91 -2.40
N LEU A 120 9.93 1.82 -1.82
CA LEU A 120 9.73 1.54 -0.40
C LEU A 120 10.13 0.11 -0.01
N LEU A 121 10.06 -0.84 -0.96
CA LEU A 121 10.59 -2.21 -0.76
C LEU A 121 12.09 -2.23 -0.45
N LYS A 122 12.84 -1.23 -0.93
CA LYS A 122 14.29 -1.12 -0.77
C LYS A 122 14.70 -0.07 0.24
N GLN A 123 13.76 0.49 1.00
CA GLN A 123 14.05 1.56 1.95
C GLN A 123 14.91 1.07 3.12
N SER A 124 14.91 -0.24 3.40
CA SER A 124 15.77 -0.87 4.39
C SER A 124 16.48 -2.09 3.81
N ASN A 125 17.68 -2.37 4.34
CA ASN A 125 18.39 -3.63 4.11
C ASN A 125 17.86 -4.76 5.00
N ASN A 126 17.02 -4.45 5.98
CA ASN A 126 16.34 -5.42 6.82
C ASN A 126 14.93 -5.68 6.26
N ALA A 127 14.69 -6.90 5.80
CA ALA A 127 13.39 -7.29 5.26
C ALA A 127 12.29 -7.28 6.33
N GLU A 128 12.64 -7.35 7.61
CA GLU A 128 11.67 -7.35 8.72
C GLU A 128 11.14 -5.94 9.06
N ASP A 129 11.76 -4.90 8.48
CA ASP A 129 11.37 -3.53 8.78
C ASP A 129 9.92 -3.25 8.33
N PRO A 130 9.14 -2.48 9.11
CA PRO A 130 7.72 -2.31 8.83
C PRO A 130 7.39 -1.74 7.45
N ILE A 131 8.24 -0.87 6.90
CA ILE A 131 7.92 -0.21 5.61
C ILE A 131 8.04 -1.20 4.43
N PRO A 132 9.17 -1.89 4.22
CA PRO A 132 9.24 -2.94 3.20
C PRO A 132 8.14 -4.00 3.35
N LEU A 133 7.85 -4.43 4.58
CA LEU A 133 6.86 -5.48 4.86
C LEU A 133 5.42 -5.05 4.55
N LEU A 134 5.04 -3.82 4.93
CA LEU A 134 3.72 -3.29 4.58
C LEU A 134 3.62 -2.98 3.08
N THR A 135 4.72 -2.56 2.47
CA THR A 135 4.78 -2.30 1.03
C THR A 135 4.59 -3.58 0.23
N SER A 136 5.22 -4.70 0.63
CA SER A 136 5.02 -5.99 -0.05
C SER A 136 3.58 -6.44 0.05
N ALA A 137 2.95 -6.33 1.22
CA ALA A 137 1.54 -6.69 1.41
C ALA A 137 0.61 -5.86 0.50
N VAL A 138 0.81 -4.54 0.42
CA VAL A 138 0.04 -3.64 -0.46
C VAL A 138 0.27 -3.99 -1.93
N LEU A 139 1.53 -4.16 -2.36
CA LEU A 139 1.88 -4.49 -3.73
C LEU A 139 1.35 -5.86 -4.14
N SER A 140 1.48 -6.88 -3.29
CA SER A 140 0.98 -8.24 -3.52
C SER A 140 -0.54 -8.25 -3.69
N SER A 141 -1.26 -7.47 -2.86
CA SER A 141 -2.71 -7.30 -3.01
C SER A 141 -3.08 -6.59 -4.32
N LEU A 142 -2.42 -5.47 -4.65
CA LEU A 142 -2.71 -4.72 -5.87
C LEU A 142 -2.37 -5.50 -7.15
N LEU A 143 -1.21 -6.18 -7.17
CA LEU A 143 -0.77 -7.03 -8.29
C LEU A 143 -1.72 -8.21 -8.50
N SER A 144 -2.14 -8.88 -7.42
CA SER A 144 -3.14 -9.96 -7.50
C SER A 144 -4.42 -9.48 -8.19
N ARG A 145 -4.92 -8.28 -7.83
CA ARG A 145 -6.09 -7.67 -8.47
C ARG A 145 -5.84 -7.29 -9.93
N ALA A 146 -4.65 -6.76 -10.23
CA ALA A 146 -4.28 -6.40 -11.59
C ALA A 146 -4.18 -7.63 -12.51
N LEU A 147 -3.58 -8.73 -12.04
CA LEU A 147 -3.45 -9.99 -12.79
C LEU A 147 -4.83 -10.59 -13.12
N VAL A 148 -5.81 -10.47 -12.23
CA VAL A 148 -7.20 -10.90 -12.50
C VAL A 148 -7.89 -9.96 -13.49
N ALA A 149 -7.68 -8.65 -13.35
CA ALA A 149 -8.34 -7.65 -14.19
C ALA A 149 -7.75 -7.57 -15.61
N GLN A 150 -6.47 -7.93 -15.77
CA GLN A 150 -5.71 -7.77 -17.00
C GLN A 150 -5.20 -9.13 -17.50
N PRO A 151 -5.89 -9.76 -18.47
CA PRO A 151 -5.52 -11.10 -18.96
C PRO A 151 -4.19 -11.15 -19.74
N LYS A 152 -3.57 -9.99 -20.02
CA LYS A 152 -2.24 -9.89 -20.61
C LYS A 152 -1.37 -9.05 -19.68
N SER A 153 -0.15 -9.54 -19.43
CA SER A 153 0.82 -8.77 -18.65
C SER A 153 1.10 -7.41 -19.30
N THR A 154 1.28 -6.39 -18.48
CA THR A 154 1.71 -5.06 -18.92
C THR A 154 3.17 -4.83 -18.53
N PRO A 155 3.86 -3.87 -19.18
CA PRO A 155 5.23 -3.51 -18.80
C PRO A 155 5.38 -3.17 -17.30
N GLU A 156 4.36 -2.57 -16.69
CA GLU A 156 4.34 -2.21 -15.27
C GLU A 156 4.28 -3.47 -14.38
N ILE A 157 3.50 -4.48 -14.77
CA ILE A 157 3.43 -5.77 -14.08
C ILE A 157 4.77 -6.51 -14.23
N ASP A 158 5.31 -6.56 -15.45
CA ASP A 158 6.58 -7.24 -15.76
C ASP A 158 7.76 -6.60 -15.00
N GLU A 159 7.71 -5.30 -14.72
CA GLU A 159 8.71 -4.60 -13.91
C GLU A 159 8.53 -4.84 -12.40
N ALA A 160 7.30 -4.82 -11.91
CA ALA A 160 7.00 -4.87 -10.48
C ALA A 160 7.10 -6.31 -9.92
N LEU A 161 6.59 -7.29 -10.66
CA LEU A 161 6.43 -8.66 -10.18
C LEU A 161 7.75 -9.33 -9.76
N PRO A 162 8.87 -9.22 -10.53
CA PRO A 162 10.15 -9.79 -10.10
C PRO A 162 10.70 -9.15 -8.82
N LYS A 163 10.47 -7.84 -8.63
CA LYS A 163 10.94 -7.12 -7.43
C LYS A 163 10.18 -7.58 -6.19
N VAL A 164 8.87 -7.75 -6.32
CA VAL A 164 8.02 -8.28 -5.24
C VAL A 164 8.39 -9.73 -4.94
N TYR A 165 8.51 -10.60 -5.95
CA TYR A 165 8.95 -11.99 -5.72
C TYR A 165 10.33 -12.10 -5.10
N SER A 166 11.28 -11.24 -5.46
CA SER A 166 12.59 -11.22 -4.82
C SER A 166 12.52 -10.85 -3.34
N TYR A 167 11.62 -9.94 -2.95
CA TYR A 167 11.43 -9.56 -1.56
C TYR A 167 10.71 -10.67 -0.77
N ILE A 168 9.66 -11.26 -1.34
CA ILE A 168 8.95 -12.40 -0.73
C ILE A 168 9.91 -13.60 -0.55
N ALA A 169 10.79 -13.85 -1.52
CA ALA A 169 11.82 -14.89 -1.41
C ALA A 169 12.79 -14.63 -0.25
N ALA A 170 13.14 -13.36 -0.01
CA ALA A 170 13.97 -13.00 1.14
C ALA A 170 13.23 -13.28 2.45
N LEU A 171 11.94 -12.93 2.55
CA LEU A 171 11.09 -13.23 3.71
C LEU A 171 10.98 -14.73 3.98
N SER A 172 10.76 -15.55 2.95
CA SER A 172 10.65 -17.01 3.12
C SER A 172 11.95 -17.68 3.57
N ASN A 173 13.11 -17.04 3.31
CA ASN A 173 14.41 -17.54 3.73
C ASN A 173 14.83 -17.06 5.14
N THR A 174 14.00 -16.24 5.81
CA THR A 174 14.23 -15.87 7.21
C THR A 174 14.01 -17.06 8.14
N SER A 175 14.50 -16.94 9.38
CA SER A 175 14.22 -17.95 10.42
C SER A 175 12.97 -17.66 11.26
N ASP A 176 12.33 -16.50 11.04
CA ASP A 176 11.10 -16.11 11.73
C ASP A 176 9.88 -16.74 11.04
N SER A 177 9.18 -17.61 11.76
CA SER A 177 7.98 -18.27 11.25
C SER A 177 6.87 -17.28 10.85
N ASN A 178 6.77 -16.13 11.52
CA ASN A 178 5.76 -15.12 11.19
C ASN A 178 6.03 -14.49 9.81
N LEU A 179 7.31 -14.28 9.48
CA LEU A 179 7.70 -13.71 8.19
C LEU A 179 7.58 -14.73 7.06
N GLN A 180 7.89 -16.00 7.35
CA GLN A 180 7.63 -17.10 6.43
C GLN A 180 6.14 -17.25 6.13
N ASP A 181 5.27 -17.14 7.14
CA ASP A 181 3.81 -17.19 6.96
C ASP A 181 3.31 -16.04 6.07
N ILE A 182 3.83 -14.82 6.27
CA ILE A 182 3.54 -13.68 5.38
C ILE A 182 3.98 -14.00 3.96
N ALA A 183 5.19 -14.51 3.78
CA ALA A 183 5.71 -14.85 2.46
C ALA A 183 4.82 -15.87 1.73
N VAL A 184 4.37 -16.91 2.43
CA VAL A 184 3.46 -17.93 1.89
C VAL A 184 2.12 -17.33 1.48
N GLN A 185 1.56 -16.43 2.29
CA GLN A 185 0.30 -15.77 1.94
C GLN A 185 0.44 -14.85 0.73
N GLU A 186 1.50 -14.05 0.66
CA GLU A 186 1.76 -13.17 -0.47
C GLU A 186 2.02 -13.95 -1.76
N TYR A 187 2.83 -15.01 -1.71
CA TYR A 187 2.98 -15.93 -2.85
C TYR A 187 1.64 -16.53 -3.27
N SER A 188 0.84 -16.99 -2.31
CA SER A 188 -0.48 -17.56 -2.61
C SER A 188 -1.40 -16.54 -3.29
N ALA A 189 -1.39 -15.28 -2.87
CA ALA A 189 -2.20 -14.23 -3.47
C ALA A 189 -1.80 -13.94 -4.93
N LEU A 190 -0.50 -13.97 -5.23
CA LEU A 190 0.05 -13.71 -6.57
C LEU A 190 -0.07 -14.91 -7.52
N LEU A 191 0.05 -16.13 -7.00
CA LEU A 191 0.04 -17.35 -7.81
C LEU A 191 -1.38 -17.88 -8.06
N ARG A 192 -2.34 -17.63 -7.17
CA ARG A 192 -3.75 -18.05 -7.37
C ARG A 192 -4.42 -17.38 -8.57
N THR A 193 -3.82 -16.30 -9.08
CA THR A 193 -4.34 -15.50 -10.18
C THR A 193 -3.72 -15.85 -11.53
N LEU A 194 -2.74 -16.77 -11.55
CA LEU A 194 -2.15 -17.37 -12.75
C LEU A 194 -2.87 -18.67 -13.10
#